data_AF-L0DLW8-F1
#
_entry.id   AF-L0DLW8-F1
#
_cell.length_a   1.000
_cell.length_b   1.000
_cell.length_c   1.000
_cell.angle_alpha   90.00
_cell.angle_beta   90.00
_cell.angle_gamma   90.00
#
_symmetry.space_group_name_H-M   'P 1'
#
loop_
_entity.id
_entity.type
_entity.pdbx_description
1 polymer ?
#
loop_
_entity_poly.entity_id
_entity_poly.type
_entity_poly.pdbx_seq_one_letter_code
_entity_poly.pdbx_strand_id
1 'polypeptide(L)'
;MSQPDLANSTPVDWRRLHAYGWPGGSVRALMAILIFGTLWAHLALRPDREVPDSLRDLLFIILGHYFAVRGRQGIDPEGGPPPLYLPRGAVRLILIAGFLVVGALLHQQGRLTQVGKNPGVVTLILAAGFLLGVVMQRIMTLWSHGGRIPRAIEDVRATFSLVAAIGLAVLIWDQLLPFLPPSVHGTLNHVLLGFGRYGPEHLLAAIVGFYFGSRS
;
A
#
# COMPACT_ATOMS: atom_id res chain seq x y z
N MET A 1 42.05 -41.05 3.06
CA MET A 1 40.93 -41.97 3.35
C MET A 1 39.70 -41.11 3.57
N SER A 2 38.66 -41.40 2.80
CA SER A 2 37.67 -40.45 2.28
C SER A 2 36.61 -40.02 3.29
N GLN A 3 36.27 -38.73 3.28
CA GLN A 3 35.03 -38.20 3.85
C GLN A 3 34.03 -38.09 2.69
N PRO A 4 32.90 -38.83 2.70
CA PRO A 4 31.65 -38.19 2.30
C PRO A 4 30.41 -38.82 2.94
N ASP A 5 29.75 -38.10 3.86
CA ASP A 5 28.35 -38.35 4.25
C ASP A 5 27.57 -37.01 4.24
N LEU A 6 27.58 -36.32 3.09
CA LEU A 6 26.80 -35.09 2.86
C LEU A 6 25.84 -35.21 1.66
N ALA A 7 25.24 -36.38 1.44
CA ALA A 7 24.31 -36.56 0.34
C ALA A 7 23.15 -37.46 0.75
N ASN A 8 22.15 -36.91 1.43
CA ASN A 8 20.76 -37.37 1.37
C ASN A 8 19.83 -36.34 2.02
N SER A 9 19.81 -35.11 1.51
CA SER A 9 18.64 -34.26 1.65
C SER A 9 17.65 -34.69 0.57
N THR A 10 16.69 -35.56 0.93
CA THR A 10 15.55 -35.88 0.07
C THR A 10 14.91 -34.56 -0.41
N PRO A 11 14.68 -34.35 -1.72
CA PRO A 11 14.06 -33.13 -2.22
C PRO A 11 12.70 -32.97 -1.55
N VAL A 12 12.54 -31.87 -0.80
CA VAL A 12 11.29 -31.55 -0.10
C VAL A 12 10.18 -31.46 -1.15
N ASP A 13 9.21 -32.37 -1.07
CA ASP A 13 8.06 -32.43 -1.99
C ASP A 13 7.08 -31.30 -1.66
N TRP A 14 7.37 -30.11 -2.18
CA TRP A 14 6.58 -28.89 -1.98
C TRP A 14 5.09 -29.07 -2.30
N ARG A 15 4.72 -30.04 -3.16
CA ARG A 15 3.32 -30.33 -3.51
C ARG A 15 2.52 -30.88 -2.33
N ARG A 16 3.19 -31.54 -1.37
CA ARG A 16 2.55 -32.09 -0.15
C ARG A 16 2.45 -31.07 0.97
N LEU A 17 3.25 -30.01 0.94
CA LEU A 17 3.28 -28.97 1.97
C LEU A 17 2.25 -27.85 1.75
N HIS A 18 1.75 -27.70 0.52
CA HIS A 18 0.89 -26.58 0.15
C HIS A 18 -0.57 -27.00 -0.12
N ALA A 19 -1.51 -26.21 0.39
CA ALA A 19 -2.94 -26.41 0.16
C ALA A 19 -3.26 -26.50 -1.34
N TYR A 20 -4.06 -27.50 -1.74
CA TYR A 20 -4.44 -27.80 -3.12
C TYR A 20 -3.29 -28.20 -4.08
N GLY A 21 -2.08 -28.46 -3.59
CA GLY A 21 -0.93 -28.86 -4.42
C GLY A 21 -0.37 -27.74 -5.31
N TRP A 22 -0.74 -26.49 -5.03
CA TRP A 22 -0.28 -25.31 -5.78
C TRP A 22 1.03 -24.75 -5.21
N PRO A 23 1.84 -24.04 -6.02
CA PRO A 23 3.02 -23.34 -5.53
C PRO A 23 2.69 -22.39 -4.37
N GLY A 24 3.59 -22.29 -3.40
CA GLY A 24 3.43 -21.49 -2.19
C GLY A 24 2.92 -20.08 -2.46
N GLY A 25 1.78 -19.75 -1.84
CA GLY A 25 1.16 -18.43 -1.93
C GLY A 25 0.35 -18.13 -3.20
N SER A 26 0.03 -19.12 -4.03
CA SER A 26 -0.87 -18.97 -5.18
C SER A 26 -2.31 -18.67 -4.75
N VAL A 27 -2.83 -19.38 -3.73
CA VAL A 27 -4.17 -19.11 -3.16
C VAL A 27 -4.26 -17.68 -2.64
N ARG A 28 -3.22 -17.22 -1.94
CA ARG A 28 -3.15 -15.84 -1.42
C ARG A 28 -3.16 -14.81 -2.56
N ALA A 29 -2.49 -15.09 -3.67
CA ALA A 29 -2.48 -14.22 -4.84
C ALA A 29 -3.84 -14.15 -5.51
N LEU A 30 -4.53 -15.28 -5.63
CA LEU A 30 -5.87 -15.33 -6.17
C LEU A 30 -6.86 -14.54 -5.31
N MET A 31 -6.84 -14.72 -3.98
CA MET A 31 -7.67 -13.94 -3.06
C MET A 31 -7.37 -12.45 -3.16
N ALA A 32 -6.08 -12.06 -3.23
CA ALA A 32 -5.70 -10.66 -3.38
C ALA A 32 -6.25 -10.04 -4.67
N ILE A 33 -6.09 -10.72 -5.81
CA ILE A 33 -6.59 -10.24 -7.10
C ILE A 33 -8.12 -10.14 -7.09
N LEU A 34 -8.81 -11.12 -6.50
CA LEU A 34 -10.28 -11.12 -6.44
C LEU A 34 -10.81 -9.97 -5.58
N ILE A 35 -10.21 -9.75 -4.42
CA ILE A 35 -10.58 -8.64 -3.51
C ILE A 35 -10.30 -7.29 -4.16
N PHE A 36 -9.11 -7.10 -4.75
CA PHE A 36 -8.76 -5.85 -5.43
C PHE A 36 -9.60 -5.63 -6.69
N GLY A 37 -9.88 -6.67 -7.47
CA GLY A 37 -10.77 -6.60 -8.62
C GLY A 37 -12.17 -6.14 -8.24
N THR A 38 -12.69 -6.68 -7.12
CA THR A 38 -13.99 -6.26 -6.58
C THR A 38 -13.96 -4.79 -6.12
N LEU A 39 -12.89 -4.38 -5.45
CA LEU A 39 -12.70 -2.99 -5.04
C LEU A 39 -12.63 -2.04 -6.25
N TRP A 40 -11.85 -2.39 -7.28
CA TRP A 40 -11.72 -1.60 -8.50
C TRP A 40 -13.05 -1.49 -9.25
N ALA A 41 -13.80 -2.59 -9.35
CA ALA A 41 -15.14 -2.58 -9.93
C ALA A 41 -16.09 -1.67 -9.14
N HIS A 42 -16.06 -1.73 -7.80
CA HIS A 42 -16.86 -0.85 -6.95
C HIS A 42 -16.51 0.63 -7.16
N LEU A 43 -15.20 0.96 -7.15
CA LEU A 43 -14.72 2.33 -7.38
C LEU A 43 -15.06 2.83 -8.79
N ALA A 44 -14.99 1.97 -9.81
CA ALA A 44 -15.29 2.35 -11.19
C ALA A 44 -16.79 2.51 -11.44
N LEU A 45 -17.64 1.66 -10.86
CA LEU A 45 -19.09 1.63 -11.11
C LEU A 45 -19.87 2.57 -10.17
N ARG A 46 -19.44 2.70 -8.91
CA ARG A 46 -20.15 3.43 -7.85
C ARG A 46 -19.18 4.28 -7.00
N PRO A 47 -18.43 5.24 -7.60
CA PRO A 47 -17.48 6.09 -6.87
C PRO A 47 -18.15 7.02 -5.84
N ASP A 48 -19.46 7.25 -6.00
CA ASP A 48 -20.33 8.03 -5.12
C ASP A 48 -20.65 7.32 -3.79
N ARG A 49 -20.37 6.01 -3.70
CA ARG A 49 -20.59 5.24 -2.46
C ARG A 49 -19.29 5.01 -1.72
N GLU A 50 -19.42 4.95 -0.40
CA GLU A 50 -18.33 4.47 0.46
C GLU A 50 -17.95 3.05 0.04
N VAL A 51 -16.66 2.78 0.05
CA VAL A 51 -16.16 1.41 -0.04
C VAL A 51 -16.57 0.72 1.25
N PRO A 52 -17.21 -0.45 1.20
CA PRO A 52 -17.54 -1.20 2.41
C PRO A 52 -16.31 -1.37 3.31
N ASP A 53 -16.45 -1.15 4.61
CA ASP A 53 -15.32 -1.17 5.55
C ASP A 53 -14.52 -2.47 5.48
N SER A 54 -15.19 -3.61 5.31
CA SER A 54 -14.55 -4.92 5.14
C SER A 54 -13.61 -4.98 3.93
N LEU A 55 -14.00 -4.39 2.79
CA LEU A 55 -13.16 -4.31 1.59
C LEU A 55 -11.97 -3.36 1.80
N ARG A 56 -12.21 -2.24 2.49
CA ARG A 56 -11.17 -1.26 2.83
C ARG A 56 -10.12 -1.86 3.77
N ASP A 57 -10.55 -2.59 4.79
CA ASP A 57 -9.64 -3.20 5.76
C ASP A 57 -8.85 -4.35 5.13
N LEU A 58 -9.52 -5.20 4.34
CA LEU A 58 -8.86 -6.26 3.57
C LEU A 58 -7.82 -5.70 2.61
N LEU A 59 -8.13 -4.58 1.94
CA LEU A 59 -7.19 -3.88 1.07
C LEU A 59 -5.89 -3.57 1.83
N PHE A 60 -5.96 -2.89 2.98
CA PHE A 60 -4.77 -2.51 3.74
C PHE A 60 -4.00 -3.71 4.29
N ILE A 61 -4.69 -4.77 4.74
CA ILE A 61 -4.07 -6.01 5.21
C ILE A 61 -3.28 -6.68 4.07
N ILE A 62 -3.91 -6.83 2.91
CA ILE A 62 -3.28 -7.46 1.74
C ILE A 62 -2.11 -6.62 1.25
N LEU A 63 -2.25 -5.29 1.23
CA LEU A 63 -1.20 -4.37 0.81
C LEU A 63 0.01 -4.46 1.75
N GLY A 64 -0.22 -4.39 3.07
CA GLY A 64 0.83 -4.57 4.07
C GLY A 64 1.53 -5.93 3.92
N HIS A 65 0.78 -7.00 3.70
CA HIS A 65 1.34 -8.32 3.51
C HIS A 65 2.20 -8.43 2.24
N TYR A 66 1.67 -8.01 1.09
CA TYR A 66 2.36 -8.16 -0.20
C TYR A 66 3.56 -7.26 -0.34
N PHE A 67 3.50 -6.06 0.22
CA PHE A 67 4.56 -5.06 0.09
C PHE A 67 5.56 -5.18 1.25
N ALA A 68 5.12 -5.11 2.52
CA ALA A 68 6.04 -5.04 3.66
C ALA A 68 6.67 -6.38 4.08
N VAL A 69 5.90 -7.47 4.09
CA VAL A 69 6.40 -8.79 4.56
C VAL A 69 7.14 -9.52 3.46
N ARG A 70 6.54 -9.58 2.26
CA ARG A 70 7.09 -10.33 1.13
C ARG A 70 8.26 -9.61 0.44
N GLY A 71 8.47 -8.30 0.68
CA GLY A 71 9.60 -7.53 0.16
C GLY A 71 10.93 -7.87 0.82
N ARG A 72 10.89 -8.27 2.10
CA ARG A 72 12.08 -8.58 2.91
C ARG A 72 12.56 -10.03 2.77
N GLN A 73 11.66 -10.96 2.44
CA GLN A 73 11.99 -12.36 2.23
C GLN A 73 12.43 -12.58 0.77
N GLY A 74 13.64 -12.13 0.44
CA GLY A 74 14.24 -12.35 -0.89
C GLY A 74 14.51 -13.83 -1.22
N ILE A 75 14.32 -14.72 -0.25
CA ILE A 75 14.50 -16.16 -0.34
C ILE A 75 13.21 -16.77 0.22
N ASP A 76 12.41 -17.43 -0.63
CA ASP A 76 11.28 -18.24 -0.16
C ASP A 76 11.86 -19.31 0.79
N PRO A 77 11.50 -19.32 2.09
CA PRO A 77 12.00 -20.31 3.03
C PRO A 77 11.63 -21.75 2.63
N GLU A 78 10.58 -21.88 1.81
CA GLU A 78 9.89 -23.13 1.49
C GLU A 78 10.31 -23.75 0.14
N GLY A 79 11.31 -23.18 -0.56
CA GLY A 79 11.99 -23.86 -1.67
C GLY A 79 11.09 -24.33 -2.83
N GLY A 80 10.13 -23.51 -3.26
CA GLY A 80 9.20 -23.82 -4.35
C GLY A 80 9.23 -22.83 -5.53
N PRO A 81 8.63 -23.17 -6.69
CA PRO A 81 8.46 -22.25 -7.81
C PRO A 81 7.59 -21.04 -7.41
N PRO A 82 7.75 -19.88 -8.07
CA PRO A 82 7.04 -18.66 -7.71
C PRO A 82 5.50 -18.81 -7.79
N PRO A 83 4.74 -18.08 -6.95
CA PRO A 83 3.29 -18.18 -6.88
C PRO A 83 2.65 -17.92 -8.25
N LEU A 84 1.75 -18.81 -8.68
CA LEU A 84 1.02 -18.74 -9.94
C LEU A 84 1.89 -18.83 -11.21
N TYR A 85 3.13 -19.33 -11.12
CA TYR A 85 4.10 -19.41 -12.24
C TYR A 85 4.44 -18.06 -12.90
N LEU A 86 4.04 -16.94 -12.28
CA LEU A 86 4.34 -15.61 -12.76
C LEU A 86 5.73 -15.15 -12.27
N PRO A 87 6.43 -14.29 -13.03
CA PRO A 87 7.69 -13.72 -12.57
C PRO A 87 7.50 -13.03 -11.21
N ARG A 88 8.49 -13.18 -10.33
CA ARG A 88 8.43 -12.64 -8.96
C ARG A 88 8.05 -11.16 -9.00
N GLY A 89 6.95 -10.82 -8.31
CA GLY A 89 6.44 -9.44 -8.26
C GLY A 89 5.36 -9.08 -9.28
N ALA A 90 4.98 -9.97 -10.21
CA ALA A 90 3.89 -9.72 -11.15
C ALA A 90 2.57 -9.36 -10.46
N VAL A 91 2.23 -10.06 -9.37
CA VAL A 91 1.05 -9.72 -8.56
C VAL A 91 1.12 -8.27 -8.06
N ARG A 92 2.28 -7.83 -7.56
CA ARG A 92 2.44 -6.43 -7.11
C ARG A 92 2.25 -5.44 -8.27
N LEU A 93 2.78 -5.75 -9.44
CA LEU A 93 2.60 -4.92 -10.64
C LEU A 93 1.13 -4.86 -11.05
N ILE A 94 0.40 -5.97 -11.02
CA ILE A 94 -1.04 -6.01 -11.29
C ILE A 94 -1.80 -5.12 -10.29
N LEU A 95 -1.47 -5.20 -9.00
CA LEU A 95 -2.12 -4.36 -7.98
C LEU A 95 -1.85 -2.87 -8.22
N ILE A 96 -0.59 -2.49 -8.51
CA ILE A 96 -0.22 -1.10 -8.85
C ILE A 96 -0.96 -0.66 -10.11
N ALA A 97 -0.92 -1.47 -11.17
CA ALA A 97 -1.53 -1.15 -12.46
C ALA A 97 -3.05 -0.98 -12.34
N GLY A 98 -3.75 -1.84 -11.61
CA GLY A 98 -5.19 -1.70 -11.41
C GLY A 98 -5.56 -0.42 -10.67
N PHE A 99 -4.79 -0.02 -9.65
CA PHE A 99 -4.97 1.27 -8.99
C PHE A 99 -4.73 2.46 -9.93
N LEU A 100 -3.70 2.40 -10.78
CA LEU A 100 -3.43 3.43 -11.78
C LEU A 100 -4.55 3.53 -12.82
N VAL A 101 -5.08 2.39 -13.29
CA VAL A 101 -6.19 2.35 -14.25
C VAL A 101 -7.45 2.95 -13.64
N VAL A 102 -7.84 2.55 -12.42
CA VAL A 102 -9.01 3.12 -11.74
C VAL A 102 -8.82 4.61 -11.50
N GLY A 103 -7.64 5.04 -11.05
CA GLY A 103 -7.33 6.46 -10.88
C GLY A 103 -7.43 7.26 -12.18
N ALA A 104 -6.89 6.74 -13.28
CA ALA A 104 -6.97 7.36 -14.60
C ALA A 104 -8.42 7.44 -15.11
N LEU A 105 -9.22 6.38 -14.92
CA LEU A 105 -10.64 6.38 -15.28
C LEU A 105 -11.42 7.44 -14.50
N LEU A 106 -11.21 7.52 -13.18
CA LEU A 106 -11.85 8.55 -12.35
C LEU A 106 -11.39 9.97 -12.75
N HIS A 107 -10.13 10.11 -13.21
CA HIS A 107 -9.57 11.40 -13.61
C HIS A 107 -10.21 11.89 -14.90
N GLN A 108 -10.31 11.00 -15.90
CA GLN A 108 -10.99 11.28 -17.16
C GLN A 108 -12.46 11.64 -16.96
N GLN A 109 -13.11 11.07 -15.94
CA GLN A 109 -14.50 11.39 -15.59
C GLN A 109 -14.65 12.74 -14.86
N GLY A 110 -13.55 13.45 -14.54
CA GLY A 110 -13.59 14.71 -13.79
C GLY A 110 -14.07 14.55 -12.33
N ARG A 111 -14.05 13.32 -11.81
CA ARG A 111 -14.64 12.96 -10.51
C ARG A 111 -13.64 12.95 -9.35
N LEU A 112 -12.35 13.14 -9.64
CA LEU A 112 -11.28 13.23 -8.63
C LEU A 112 -11.27 14.55 -7.87
N THR A 113 -11.70 15.65 -8.49
CA THR A 113 -11.64 16.99 -7.88
C THR A 113 -12.79 17.26 -6.91
N GLN A 114 -13.84 16.43 -6.95
CA GLN A 114 -14.98 16.51 -6.02
C GLN A 114 -14.80 15.53 -4.85
N VAL A 115 -13.66 15.62 -4.15
CA VAL A 115 -13.38 14.80 -2.95
C VAL A 115 -14.52 14.94 -1.93
N GLY A 116 -15.13 16.12 -1.83
CA GLY A 116 -16.32 16.42 -1.03
C GLY A 116 -17.62 15.66 -1.37
N LYS A 117 -17.72 14.97 -2.52
CA LYS A 117 -18.93 14.24 -2.94
C LYS A 117 -18.73 12.74 -3.16
N ASN A 118 -17.48 12.29 -3.29
CA ASN A 118 -17.16 10.90 -3.63
C ASN A 118 -16.29 10.28 -2.53
N PRO A 119 -16.91 9.68 -1.49
CA PRO A 119 -16.16 9.12 -0.36
C PRO A 119 -15.24 7.94 -0.78
N GLY A 120 -15.53 7.27 -1.89
CA GLY A 120 -14.61 6.26 -2.46
C GLY A 120 -13.24 6.82 -2.86
N VAL A 121 -13.14 8.12 -3.17
CA VAL A 121 -11.89 8.80 -3.51
C VAL A 121 -10.93 8.84 -2.32
N VAL A 122 -11.43 8.89 -1.08
CA VAL A 122 -10.59 8.86 0.12
C VAL A 122 -9.79 7.56 0.21
N THR A 123 -10.45 6.42 -0.03
CA THR A 123 -9.78 5.11 -0.04
C THR A 123 -8.74 5.04 -1.15
N LEU A 124 -9.05 5.61 -2.32
CA LEU A 124 -8.11 5.71 -3.43
C LEU A 124 -6.90 6.58 -3.06
N ILE A 125 -7.09 7.73 -2.39
CA ILE A 125 -6.02 8.64 -1.96
C ILE A 125 -5.09 7.93 -0.96
N LEU A 126 -5.64 7.26 0.05
CA LEU A 126 -4.83 6.54 1.04
C LEU A 126 -4.01 5.41 0.38
N ALA A 127 -4.67 4.60 -0.45
CA ALA A 127 -4.00 3.51 -1.16
C ALA A 127 -2.97 4.05 -2.17
N ALA A 128 -3.29 5.13 -2.88
CA ALA A 128 -2.39 5.79 -3.81
C ALA A 128 -1.17 6.36 -3.09
N GLY A 129 -1.33 6.98 -1.92
CA GLY A 129 -0.22 7.46 -1.10
C GLY A 129 0.78 6.35 -0.80
N PHE A 130 0.30 5.22 -0.29
CA PHE A 130 1.15 4.04 -0.04
C PHE A 130 1.81 3.51 -1.33
N LEU A 131 1.03 3.31 -2.40
CA LEU A 131 1.55 2.77 -3.66
C LEU A 131 2.58 3.70 -4.31
N LEU A 132 2.39 5.02 -4.24
CA LEU A 132 3.37 6.01 -4.67
C LEU A 132 4.69 5.85 -3.93
N GLY A 133 4.63 5.57 -2.62
CA GLY A 133 5.80 5.25 -1.82
C GLY A 133 6.56 4.07 -2.40
N VAL A 134 5.85 2.96 -2.68
CA VAL A 134 6.44 1.74 -3.25
C VAL A 134 7.06 1.99 -4.63
N VAL A 135 6.35 2.71 -5.50
CA VAL A 135 6.83 3.03 -6.85
C VAL A 135 8.07 3.93 -6.77
N MET A 136 8.05 4.94 -5.91
CA MET A 136 9.19 5.83 -5.68
C MET A 136 10.41 5.03 -5.23
N GLN A 137 10.24 4.08 -4.30
CA GLN A 137 11.33 3.24 -3.85
C GLN A 137 11.92 2.39 -4.99
N ARG A 138 11.06 1.80 -5.84
CA ARG A 138 11.52 1.05 -7.02
C ARG A 138 12.32 1.92 -7.99
N ILE A 139 11.82 3.10 -8.32
CA ILE A 139 12.50 4.06 -9.20
C ILE A 139 13.85 4.44 -8.60
N MET A 140 13.87 4.76 -7.29
CA MET A 140 15.11 5.10 -6.59
C MET A 140 16.11 3.96 -6.61
N THR A 141 15.69 2.71 -6.34
CA THR A 141 16.59 1.55 -6.41
C THR A 141 17.11 1.29 -7.83
N LEU A 142 16.27 1.53 -8.85
CA LEU A 142 16.65 1.37 -10.26
C LEU A 142 17.66 2.44 -10.69
N TRP A 143 17.50 3.68 -10.23
CA TRP A 143 18.46 4.76 -10.49
C TRP A 143 19.72 4.68 -9.63
N SER A 144 19.65 4.00 -8.48
CA SER A 144 20.73 3.86 -7.51
C SER A 144 21.73 2.74 -7.85
N HIS A 145 21.78 2.26 -9.11
CA HIS A 145 22.64 1.15 -9.59
C HIS A 145 24.17 1.27 -9.33
N GLY A 146 24.64 2.31 -8.62
CA GLY A 146 26.02 2.44 -8.15
C GLY A 146 26.26 3.33 -6.92
N GLY A 147 25.23 3.82 -6.21
CA GLY A 147 25.44 4.76 -5.11
C GLY A 147 24.29 4.82 -4.11
N ARG A 148 24.61 4.86 -2.81
CA ARG A 148 23.65 4.98 -1.71
C ARG A 148 22.77 6.22 -1.91
N ILE A 149 21.46 6.09 -1.66
CA ILE A 149 20.56 7.24 -1.62
C ILE A 149 21.14 8.29 -0.66
N PRO A 150 21.18 9.59 -1.01
CA PRO A 150 21.70 10.62 -0.13
C PRO A 150 20.93 10.65 1.18
N ARG A 151 21.65 10.56 2.32
CA ARG A 151 21.07 10.63 3.68
C ARG A 151 20.11 11.81 3.86
N ALA A 152 20.43 12.96 3.28
CA ALA A 152 19.59 14.15 3.33
C ALA A 152 18.17 13.94 2.76
N ILE A 153 18.02 13.14 1.69
CA ILE A 153 16.69 12.85 1.11
C ILE A 153 15.90 11.92 2.04
N GLU A 154 16.59 10.98 2.68
CA GLU A 154 16.00 10.08 3.66
C GLU A 154 15.53 10.85 4.91
N ASP A 155 16.39 11.75 5.41
CA ASP A 155 16.11 12.59 6.59
C ASP A 155 14.92 13.52 6.33
N VAL A 156 14.90 14.25 5.20
CA VAL A 156 13.78 15.13 4.84
C VAL A 156 12.47 14.35 4.75
N ARG A 157 12.49 13.18 4.11
CA ARG A 157 11.28 12.35 4.00
C ARG A 157 10.83 11.85 5.37
N ALA A 158 11.75 11.39 6.21
CA ALA A 158 11.45 10.92 7.55
C ALA A 158 10.88 12.03 8.43
N THR A 159 11.49 13.23 8.41
CA THR A 159 11.01 14.39 9.14
C THR A 159 9.61 14.80 8.69
N PHE A 160 9.37 14.91 7.38
CA PHE A 160 8.05 15.28 6.86
C PHE A 160 6.97 14.26 7.27
N SER A 161 7.32 12.98 7.23
CA SER A 161 6.40 11.89 7.61
C SER A 161 6.14 11.84 9.12
N LEU A 162 7.16 12.14 9.93
CA LEU A 162 7.04 12.22 11.38
C LEU A 162 6.15 13.39 11.79
N VAL A 163 6.36 14.57 11.19
CA VAL A 163 5.50 15.74 11.42
C VAL A 163 4.06 15.42 11.02
N ALA A 164 3.85 14.75 9.88
CA ALA A 164 2.52 14.34 9.46
C ALA A 164 1.85 13.36 10.43
N ALA A 165 2.60 12.38 10.95
CA ALA A 165 2.10 11.43 11.95
C ALA A 165 1.75 12.09 13.28
N ILE A 166 2.60 13.02 13.75
CA ILE A 166 2.33 13.81 14.96
C ILE A 166 1.08 14.65 14.76
N GLY A 167 0.97 15.37 13.64
CA GLY A 167 -0.22 16.17 13.32
C GLY A 167 -1.49 15.33 13.29
N LEU A 168 -1.43 14.13 12.68
CA LEU A 168 -2.57 13.20 12.65
C LEU A 168 -2.95 12.73 14.05
N ALA A 169 -1.97 12.36 14.87
CA ALA A 169 -2.21 11.91 16.25
C ALA A 169 -2.82 13.02 17.11
N VAL A 170 -2.35 14.26 16.96
CA VAL A 170 -2.90 15.44 17.65
C VAL A 170 -4.36 15.68 17.26
N LEU A 171 -4.68 15.63 15.95
CA LEU A 171 -6.07 15.80 15.48
C LEU A 171 -7.00 14.71 16.02
N ILE A 172 -6.56 13.45 15.99
CA ILE A 172 -7.35 12.33 16.53
C ILE A 172 -7.52 12.46 18.05
N TRP A 173 -6.47 12.86 18.77
CA TRP A 173 -6.53 13.03 20.21
C TRP A 173 -7.46 14.18 20.60
N ASP A 174 -7.49 15.25 19.80
CA ASP A 174 -8.40 16.37 20.02
C ASP A 174 -9.87 15.96 19.80
N GLN A 175 -10.16 15.04 18.86
CA GLN A 175 -11.50 14.46 18.74
C GLN A 175 -11.92 13.65 19.98
N LEU A 176 -10.97 13.01 20.67
CA LEU A 176 -11.22 12.20 21.87
C LEU A 176 -11.32 13.04 23.15
N LEU A 177 -10.46 14.05 23.26
CA LEU A 177 -10.39 14.97 24.38
C LEU A 177 -10.28 16.37 23.79
N PRO A 178 -11.38 17.12 23.63
CA PRO A 178 -11.32 18.44 23.01
C PRO A 178 -10.48 19.39 23.86
N PHE A 179 -9.21 19.60 23.47
CA PHE A 179 -8.25 20.45 24.17
C PHE A 179 -7.82 21.64 23.31
N LEU A 180 -8.07 21.62 21.99
CA LEU A 180 -7.77 22.72 21.09
C LEU A 180 -8.91 23.74 21.02
N PRO A 181 -8.60 25.04 21.01
CA PRO A 181 -9.60 26.08 20.85
C PRO A 181 -10.26 26.02 19.45
N PRO A 182 -11.57 26.33 19.34
CA PRO A 182 -12.33 26.26 18.06
C PRO A 182 -11.74 27.12 16.93
N SER A 183 -10.94 28.15 17.24
CA SER A 183 -10.28 29.03 16.28
C SER A 183 -9.20 28.35 15.44
N VAL A 184 -8.59 27.27 15.95
CA VAL A 184 -7.54 26.50 15.26
C VAL A 184 -8.15 25.60 14.17
N HIS A 185 -9.35 25.07 14.43
CA HIS A 185 -10.11 24.25 13.47
C HIS A 185 -10.49 25.03 12.20
N GLY A 186 -10.82 26.32 12.34
CA GLY A 186 -11.15 27.19 11.20
C GLY A 186 -9.94 27.51 10.32
N THR A 187 -8.78 27.80 10.95
CA THR A 187 -7.55 28.18 10.24
C THR A 187 -6.86 27.00 9.56
N LEU A 188 -6.81 25.83 10.21
CA LEU A 188 -6.25 24.61 9.60
C LEU A 188 -7.09 24.11 8.44
N ASN A 189 -8.41 24.22 8.54
CA ASN A 189 -9.26 23.98 7.40
C ASN A 189 -8.92 25.00 6.30
N HIS A 190 -8.95 26.31 6.55
CA HIS A 190 -8.76 27.33 5.49
C HIS A 190 -7.40 27.30 4.77
N VAL A 191 -6.30 27.01 5.47
CA VAL A 191 -4.94 27.00 4.88
C VAL A 191 -4.68 25.73 4.04
N LEU A 192 -5.41 24.64 4.29
CA LEU A 192 -5.34 23.38 3.53
C LEU A 192 -6.55 23.16 2.58
N LEU A 193 -7.50 24.11 2.51
CA LEU A 193 -8.83 23.95 1.90
C LEU A 193 -8.86 24.09 0.37
N GLY A 194 -8.43 23.03 -0.30
CA GLY A 194 -9.04 22.58 -1.56
C GLY A 194 -9.91 21.32 -1.38
N PHE A 195 -9.89 20.68 -0.20
CA PHE A 195 -10.36 19.29 -0.01
C PHE A 195 -11.73 19.12 0.68
N GLY A 196 -12.41 20.20 1.09
CA GLY A 196 -13.79 20.14 1.61
C GLY A 196 -13.93 19.38 2.95
N ARG A 197 -15.10 18.77 3.18
CA ARG A 197 -15.53 18.13 4.45
C ARG A 197 -14.75 16.85 4.82
N TYR A 198 -13.88 16.36 3.94
CA TYR A 198 -12.96 15.25 4.19
C TYR A 198 -11.60 15.87 4.55
N GLY A 199 -11.37 16.00 5.86
CA GLY A 199 -10.43 16.94 6.46
C GLY A 199 -8.93 16.64 6.25
N PRO A 200 -8.05 17.47 6.88
CA PRO A 200 -6.59 17.33 6.81
C PRO A 200 -6.08 15.95 7.24
N GLU A 201 -6.86 15.21 8.03
CA GLU A 201 -6.57 13.85 8.50
C GLU A 201 -6.24 12.88 7.37
N HIS A 202 -6.98 12.92 6.26
CA HIS A 202 -6.76 11.99 5.15
C HIS A 202 -5.48 12.29 4.37
N LEU A 203 -5.14 13.57 4.23
CA LEU A 203 -3.88 13.99 3.60
C LEU A 203 -2.70 13.56 4.46
N LEU A 204 -2.77 13.78 5.77
CA LEU A 204 -1.75 13.35 6.72
C LEU A 204 -1.61 11.82 6.72
N ALA A 205 -2.72 11.08 6.71
CA ALA A 205 -2.72 9.63 6.59
C ALA A 205 -2.08 9.15 5.28
N ALA A 206 -2.35 9.83 4.15
CA ALA A 206 -1.73 9.52 2.87
C ALA A 206 -0.21 9.80 2.86
N ILE A 207 0.25 10.87 3.51
CA ILE A 207 1.67 11.19 3.69
C ILE A 207 2.36 10.11 4.54
N VAL A 208 1.74 9.70 5.64
CA VAL A 208 2.25 8.60 6.47
C VAL A 208 2.30 7.29 5.68
N GLY A 209 1.22 6.96 4.95
CA GLY A 209 1.15 5.79 4.08
C GLY A 209 2.25 5.79 3.02
N PHE A 210 2.54 6.93 2.40
CA PHE A 210 3.63 7.11 1.45
C PHE A 210 4.99 6.77 2.05
N TYR A 211 5.28 7.21 3.27
CA TYR A 211 6.53 6.87 3.95
C TYR A 211 6.70 5.37 4.13
N PHE A 212 5.67 4.70 4.65
CA PHE A 212 5.68 3.24 4.84
C PHE A 212 5.82 2.49 3.52
N GLY A 213 5.11 2.92 2.48
CA GLY A 213 5.26 2.37 1.13
C GLY A 213 6.68 2.55 0.59
N SER A 214 7.32 3.68 0.88
CA SER A 214 8.68 3.96 0.40
C SER A 214 9.78 3.17 1.13
N ARG A 215 9.46 2.54 2.26
CA ARG A 215 10.35 1.65 3.01
C ARG A 215 10.08 0.16 2.75
N SER A 216 9.10 -0.14 1.91
CA SER A 216 8.70 -1.50 1.51
C SER A 216 9.51 -2.03 0.33
#